data_AF-A0A1J5KAN1-F1
#
_entry.id   AF-A0A1J5KAN1-F1
#
_cell.length_a   1.000
_cell.length_b   1.000
_cell.length_c   1.000
_cell.angle_alpha   90.00
_cell.angle_beta   90.00
_cell.angle_gamma   90.00
#
_symmetry.space_group_name_H-M   'P 1'
#
loop_
_entity.id
_entity.type
_entity.pdbx_description
1 polymer ?
#
loop_
_entity_poly.entity_id
_entity_poly.type
_entity_poly.pdbx_seq_one_letter_code
_entity_poly.pdbx_strand_id
1 'polypeptide(L)'
;MENTIASWTANTAAVKYMFYFLAMAIAAYGGTAAQSKAASVALEGIARNPSAADKIQTPMILGLALMESLVIFVLISVFLVG
;
A
#
# COMPACT_ATOMS: atom_id res chain seq x y z
N MET A 1 -33.72 24.50 -9.50
CA MET A 1 -33.06 24.59 -8.18
C MET A 1 -32.44 23.26 -7.75
N GLU A 2 -32.95 22.11 -8.24
CA GLU A 2 -32.37 20.77 -8.00
C GLU A 2 -31.11 20.46 -8.84
N ASN A 3 -30.85 21.25 -9.88
CA ASN A 3 -29.76 21.07 -10.84
C ASN A 3 -28.46 21.80 -10.45
N THR A 4 -28.53 22.83 -9.61
CA THR A 4 -27.34 23.51 -9.08
C THR A 4 -26.62 22.67 -8.03
N ILE A 5 -27.35 21.96 -7.15
CA ILE A 5 -26.76 21.03 -6.16
C ILE A 5 -25.98 19.88 -6.80
N ALA A 6 -26.39 19.39 -7.98
CA ALA A 6 -25.64 18.38 -8.72
C ALA A 6 -24.29 18.89 -9.26
N SER A 7 -24.21 20.16 -9.70
CA SER A 7 -22.96 20.74 -10.22
C SER A 7 -21.90 21.02 -9.14
N TRP A 8 -22.33 21.33 -7.91
CA TRP A 8 -21.42 21.50 -6.76
C TRP A 8 -20.84 20.14 -6.31
N THR A 9 -21.61 19.06 -6.39
CA THR A 9 -21.12 17.69 -6.09
C THR A 9 -20.19 17.16 -7.17
N ALA A 10 -20.45 17.41 -8.45
CA ALA A 10 -19.61 16.95 -9.57
C ALA A 10 -18.17 17.49 -9.50
N ASN A 11 -17.99 18.75 -9.10
CA ASN A 11 -16.66 19.32 -8.85
C ASN A 11 -16.01 18.77 -7.58
N THR A 12 -16.79 18.48 -6.54
CA THR A 12 -16.25 17.90 -5.28
C THR A 12 -15.79 16.46 -5.48
N ALA A 13 -16.48 15.68 -6.33
CA ALA A 13 -16.10 14.32 -6.70
C ALA A 13 -14.77 14.30 -7.51
N ALA A 14 -14.64 15.16 -8.52
CA ALA A 14 -13.41 15.25 -9.32
C ALA A 14 -12.17 15.58 -8.46
N VAL A 15 -12.32 16.53 -7.53
CA VAL A 15 -11.26 16.89 -6.58
C VAL A 15 -10.94 15.74 -5.62
N LYS A 16 -11.95 15.01 -5.13
CA LYS A 16 -11.75 13.81 -4.29
C LYS A 16 -10.92 12.75 -5.00
N TYR A 17 -11.22 12.45 -6.27
CA TYR A 17 -10.49 11.43 -7.03
C TYR A 17 -9.03 11.83 -7.30
N MET A 18 -8.76 13.10 -7.62
CA MET A 18 -7.40 13.59 -7.86
C MET A 18 -6.51 13.52 -6.61
N PHE A 19 -7.02 13.95 -5.45
CA PHE A 19 -6.29 13.83 -4.18
C PHE A 19 -6.10 12.36 -3.76
N TYR A 20 -7.02 11.48 -4.15
CA TYR A 20 -6.92 10.05 -3.89
C TYR A 20 -5.69 9.42 -4.55
N PHE A 21 -5.50 9.63 -5.86
CA PHE A 21 -4.35 9.06 -6.57
C PHE A 21 -3.01 9.58 -6.04
N LEU A 22 -2.96 10.84 -5.60
CA LEU A 22 -1.76 11.42 -5.02
C LEU A 22 -1.43 10.83 -3.63
N ALA A 23 -2.43 10.69 -2.76
CA ALA A 23 -2.27 10.04 -1.46
C ALA A 23 -1.85 8.57 -1.60
N MET A 24 -2.43 7.87 -2.58
CA MET A 24 -2.12 6.49 -2.93
C MET A 24 -0.68 6.31 -3.40
N ALA A 25 -0.20 7.17 -4.29
CA ALA A 25 1.17 7.10 -4.80
C ALA A 25 2.20 7.26 -3.66
N ILE A 26 1.94 8.19 -2.74
CA ILE A 26 2.82 8.44 -1.59
C ILE A 26 2.77 7.27 -0.59
N ALA A 27 1.58 6.75 -0.29
CA ALA A 27 1.41 5.61 0.63
C ALA A 27 2.06 4.34 0.08
N ALA A 28 1.85 4.02 -1.20
CA ALA A 28 2.45 2.87 -1.86
C ALA A 28 3.98 2.99 -1.94
N TYR A 29 4.50 4.17 -2.26
CA TYR A 29 5.94 4.42 -2.33
C TYR A 29 6.61 4.29 -0.96
N GLY A 30 5.99 4.84 0.10
CA GLY A 30 6.51 4.71 1.46
C GLY A 30 6.54 3.27 1.97
N GLY A 31 5.46 2.51 1.73
CA GLY A 31 5.37 1.11 2.14
C GLY A 31 6.36 0.19 1.42
N THR A 32 6.44 0.31 0.10
CA THR A 32 7.35 -0.52 -0.73
C THR A 32 8.82 -0.18 -0.50
N ALA A 33 9.16 1.09 -0.28
CA ALA A 33 10.54 1.51 0.02
C ALA A 33 11.06 0.94 1.34
N ALA A 34 10.25 0.95 2.41
CA ALA A 34 10.64 0.37 3.69
C ALA A 34 10.77 -1.16 3.64
N GLN A 35 9.85 -1.83 2.94
CA GLN A 35 9.80 -3.30 2.89
C GLN A 35 10.85 -3.92 1.97
N SER A 36 11.19 -3.29 0.84
CA SER A 36 12.28 -3.75 -0.04
C SER A 36 13.61 -3.81 0.69
N LYS A 37 13.85 -2.87 1.60
CA LYS A 37 15.05 -2.83 2.45
C LYS A 37 15.03 -3.93 3.53
N ALA A 38 13.87 -4.22 4.12
CA ALA A 38 13.74 -5.33 5.08
C ALA A 38 13.94 -6.70 4.40
N ALA A 39 13.38 -6.90 3.21
CA ALA A 39 13.52 -8.13 2.43
C ALA A 39 14.98 -8.39 2.00
N SER A 40 15.70 -7.36 1.57
CA SER A 40 17.11 -7.48 1.18
C SER A 40 18.01 -7.82 2.36
N VAL A 41 17.81 -7.22 3.54
CA VAL A 41 18.54 -7.58 4.76
C VAL A 41 18.23 -9.02 5.20
N ALA A 42 16.98 -9.47 5.08
CA ALA A 42 16.60 -10.85 5.37
C ALA A 42 17.28 -11.85 4.42
N LEU A 43 17.33 -11.54 3.12
CA LEU A 43 18.02 -12.35 2.11
C LEU A 43 19.54 -12.41 2.34
N GLU A 44 20.19 -11.29 2.70
CA GLU A 44 21.60 -11.28 3.09
C GLU A 44 21.86 -12.13 4.35
N GLY A 45 20.91 -12.14 5.29
CA GLY A 45 20.93 -13.00 6.47
C GLY A 45 20.88 -14.49 6.13
N ILE A 46 20.01 -14.89 5.18
CA ILE A 46 19.93 -16.28 4.67
C ILE A 46 21.23 -16.65 3.94
N ALA A 47 21.75 -15.75 3.10
CA ALA A 47 22.95 -16.00 2.31
C ALA A 47 24.20 -16.21 3.17
N ARG A 48 24.32 -15.53 4.32
CA ARG A 48 25.43 -15.73 5.26
C ARG A 48 25.28 -16.97 6.14
N ASN A 49 24.07 -17.45 6.39
CA ASN A 49 23.86 -18.65 7.18
C ASN A 49 22.63 -19.46 6.69
N PRO A 50 22.82 -20.40 5.74
CA PRO A 50 21.70 -21.11 5.10
C PRO A 50 20.93 -22.03 6.05
N SER A 51 21.53 -22.45 7.17
CA SER A 51 20.86 -23.24 8.22
C SER A 51 19.77 -22.45 8.97
N ALA A 52 19.76 -21.12 8.84
CA ALA A 52 18.73 -20.25 9.40
C ALA A 52 17.58 -19.96 8.42
N ALA A 53 17.57 -20.56 7.22
CA ALA A 53 16.57 -20.29 6.19
C ALA A 53 15.12 -20.45 6.70
N ASP A 54 14.82 -21.53 7.42
CA ASP A 54 13.49 -21.76 8.01
C ASP A 54 13.09 -20.70 9.05
N LYS A 55 14.06 -20.15 9.79
CA LYS A 55 13.80 -19.08 10.77
C LYS A 55 13.60 -17.70 10.13
N ILE A 56 14.05 -17.52 8.89
CA ILE A 56 13.92 -16.26 8.14
C ILE A 56 12.72 -16.29 7.19
N GLN A 57 12.27 -17.45 6.73
CA GLN A 57 11.04 -17.55 5.92
C GLN A 57 9.80 -17.02 6.65
N THR A 58 9.65 -17.33 7.94
CA THR A 58 8.51 -16.83 8.75
C THR A 58 8.42 -15.30 8.79
N PRO A 59 9.49 -14.55 9.17
CA PRO A 59 9.45 -13.09 9.12
C PRO A 59 9.38 -12.54 7.69
N MET A 60 9.87 -13.26 6.68
CA MET A 60 9.72 -12.86 5.27
C MET A 60 8.25 -12.92 4.83
N ILE A 61 7.55 -14.02 5.10
CA ILE A 61 6.12 -14.18 4.82
C ILE A 61 5.30 -13.18 5.63
N LEU A 62 5.65 -12.94 6.89
CA LEU A 62 5.00 -11.91 7.71
C LEU A 62 5.18 -10.51 7.09
N GLY A 63 6.37 -10.17 6.59
CA GLY A 63 6.63 -8.92 5.88
C GLY A 63 5.82 -8.80 4.59
N LEU A 64 5.69 -9.89 3.84
CA LEU A 64 4.92 -9.97 2.58
C LEU A 64 3.41 -9.86 2.85
N ALA A 65 2.91 -10.50 3.91
CA ALA A 65 1.52 -10.40 4.34
C ALA A 65 1.15 -8.98 4.83
N LEU A 66 2.08 -8.28 5.50
CA LEU A 66 1.88 -6.87 5.87
C LEU A 66 1.93 -5.91 4.67
N MET A 67 2.63 -6.27 3.60
CA MET A 67 2.60 -5.54 2.33
C MET A 67 1.25 -5.69 1.65
N GLU A 68 0.79 -6.93 1.51
CA GLU A 68 -0.51 -7.26 0.92
C GLU A 68 -1.66 -6.61 1.71
N SER A 69 -1.61 -6.57 3.04
CA SER A 69 -2.66 -5.92 3.83
C SER A 69 -2.73 -4.40 3.62
N LEU A 70 -1.58 -3.74 3.40
CA LEU A 70 -1.53 -2.32 3.04
C LEU A 70 -2.10 -2.09 1.64
N VAL A 71 -1.78 -2.95 0.67
CA VAL A 71 -2.33 -2.90 -0.70
C VAL A 71 -3.84 -3.12 -0.67
N ILE A 72 -4.35 -4.06 0.12
CA ILE A 72 -5.78 -4.30 0.26
C ILE A 72 -6.48 -3.15 1.00
N PHE A 73 -5.86 -2.54 2.02
CA PHE A 73 -6.42 -1.36 2.69
C PHE A 73 -6.58 -0.19 1.71
N VAL A 74 -5.58 0.00 0.86
CA VAL A 74 -5.58 0.94 -0.26
C VAL A 74 -6.67 0.59 -1.29
N LEU A 75 -6.80 -0.68 -1.67
CA LEU A 75 -7.83 -1.14 -2.60
C LEU A 75 -9.24 -0.87 -2.05
N ILE A 76 -9.47 -1.18 -0.77
CA ILE A 76 -10.75 -0.94 -0.08
C ILE A 76 -11.05 0.55 0.03
N SER A 77 -10.05 1.39 0.33
CA SER A 77 -10.28 2.85 0.44
C SER A 77 -10.73 3.44 -0.91
N VAL A 78 -10.15 2.95 -2.01
CA VAL A 78 -10.58 3.29 -3.38
C VAL A 78 -12.02 2.84 -3.63
N PHE A 79 -12.41 1.63 -3.25
CA PHE A 79 -13.80 1.17 -3.39
C PHE A 79 -14.80 1.90 -2.47
N LEU A 80 -14.35 2.43 -1.33
CA LEU A 80 -15.21 3.12 -0.36
C LEU A 80 -15.44 4.60 -0.71
N VAL A 81 -14.44 5.27 -1.29
CA VAL A 81 -14.56 6.67 -1.74
C VAL A 81 -14.94 6.77 -3.22
N GLY A 82 -14.69 5.70 -3.98
CA GLY A 82 -15.12 5.47 -5.36
C GLY A 82 -16.60 5.72 -5.58
#